data_AF-A0A9E3ETK0-F1
#
_entry.id   AF-A0A9E3ETK0-F1
#
_cell.length_a   1.000
_cell.length_b   1.000
_cell.length_c   1.000
_cell.angle_alpha   90.00
_cell.angle_beta   90.00
_cell.angle_gamma   90.00
#
_symmetry.space_group_name_H-M   'P 1'
#
loop_
_entity.id
_entity.type
_entity.pdbx_description
1 polymer ?
#
loop_
_entity_poly.entity_id
_entity_poly.type
_entity_poly.pdbx_seq_one_letter_code
_entity_poly.pdbx_strand_id
1 'polypeptide(L)'
;MTTPEEYETLQQWAFHIEPWFTHDGESWTGTYPNADWSVSAPTEEEAHDKLGAEFIQHQNAGEDDLAYANAVMLRHLRKPVPGMYAMANELYLELKDEPRADMDRAFKEAEAKRLRGETYTKDDYLRSREG
;
A
#
# COMPACT_ATOMS: atom_id res chain seq x y z
N MET A 1 -11.37 15.08 -7.83
CA MET A 1 -11.73 15.43 -6.45
C MET A 1 -12.54 14.30 -5.86
N THR A 2 -12.07 13.73 -4.75
CA THR A 2 -12.78 12.71 -3.96
C THR A 2 -13.99 13.33 -3.30
N THR A 3 -15.15 12.67 -3.38
CA THR A 3 -16.37 13.11 -2.69
C THR A 3 -16.27 12.85 -1.17
N PRO A 4 -17.09 13.51 -0.34
CA PRO A 4 -17.15 13.22 1.10
C PRO A 4 -17.42 11.74 1.42
N GLU A 5 -18.34 11.10 0.70
CA GLU A 5 -18.66 9.67 0.88
C GLU A 5 -17.49 8.76 0.51
N GLU A 6 -16.77 9.08 -0.57
CA GLU A 6 -15.56 8.36 -0.94
C GLU A 6 -14.45 8.56 0.09
N TYR A 7 -14.34 9.75 0.68
CA TYR A 7 -13.39 10.02 1.75
C TYR A 7 -13.73 9.23 3.02
N GLU A 8 -15.00 9.21 3.44
CA GLU A 8 -15.48 8.38 4.55
C GLU A 8 -15.22 6.89 4.30
N THR A 9 -15.40 6.43 3.06
CA THR A 9 -15.05 5.06 2.66
C THR A 9 -13.56 4.81 2.89
N LEU A 10 -12.69 5.69 2.39
CA LEU A 10 -11.24 5.54 2.54
C LEU A 10 -10.79 5.52 4.00
N GLN A 11 -11.44 6.30 4.88
CA GLN A 11 -11.11 6.33 6.31
C GLN A 11 -11.38 5.01 7.06
N GLN A 12 -12.20 4.12 6.50
CA GLN A 12 -12.45 2.79 7.05
C GLN A 12 -11.31 1.80 6.80
N TRP A 13 -10.34 2.17 5.93
CA TRP A 13 -9.27 1.30 5.50
C TRP A 13 -7.90 1.92 5.76
N ALA A 14 -6.98 1.09 6.23
CA ALA A 14 -5.56 1.34 6.11
C ALA A 14 -5.07 0.66 4.82
N PHE A 15 -4.10 1.28 4.14
CA PHE A 15 -3.53 0.76 2.90
C PHE A 15 -2.03 0.55 3.05
N HIS A 16 -1.57 -0.59 2.56
CA HIS A 16 -0.16 -0.82 2.30
C HIS A 16 0.04 -0.92 0.78
N ILE A 17 0.98 -0.12 0.27
CA ILE A 17 1.35 -0.10 -1.14
C ILE A 17 2.79 -0.64 -1.25
N GLU A 18 2.93 -1.75 -1.94
CA GLU A 18 4.19 -2.44 -2.23
C GLU A 18 4.64 -2.01 -3.64
N PRO A 19 5.70 -1.20 -3.75
CA PRO A 19 6.28 -0.85 -5.03
C PRO A 19 6.88 -2.06 -5.75
N TRP A 20 6.97 -1.98 -7.06
CA TRP A 20 7.58 -3.00 -7.90
C TRP A 20 8.98 -2.57 -8.33
N PHE A 21 9.91 -3.51 -8.27
CA PHE A 21 11.28 -3.32 -8.74
C PHE A 21 11.59 -4.36 -9.81
N THR A 22 12.10 -3.89 -10.95
CA THR A 22 12.51 -4.74 -12.07
C THR A 22 13.92 -4.38 -12.49
N HIS A 23 14.74 -5.38 -12.79
CA HIS A 23 16.10 -5.20 -13.29
C HIS A 23 16.19 -5.60 -14.77
N ASP A 24 16.73 -4.73 -15.62
CA ASP A 24 16.86 -4.96 -17.07
C ASP A 24 18.23 -5.52 -17.49
N GLY A 25 19.17 -5.66 -16.55
CA GLY A 25 20.55 -6.08 -16.80
C GLY A 25 21.57 -4.97 -16.56
N GLU A 26 21.15 -3.70 -16.59
CA GLU A 26 21.99 -2.53 -16.38
C GLU A 26 21.51 -1.67 -15.20
N SER A 27 20.20 -1.61 -14.97
CA SER A 27 19.61 -0.81 -13.91
C SER A 27 18.37 -1.46 -13.28
N TRP A 28 18.10 -1.04 -12.05
CA TRP A 28 16.87 -1.28 -11.32
C TRP A 28 15.88 -0.14 -11.57
N THR A 29 14.67 -0.48 -11.98
CA THR A 29 13.54 0.44 -12.11
C THR A 29 12.53 0.18 -11.02
N GLY A 30 12.20 1.20 -10.23
CA GLY A 30 11.17 1.19 -9.20
C GLY A 30 9.93 1.95 -9.64
N THR A 31 8.74 1.43 -9.36
CA THR A 31 7.47 2.13 -9.61
C THR A 31 6.41 1.75 -8.59
N TYR A 32 5.50 2.68 -8.27
CA TYR A 32 4.31 2.36 -7.48
C TYR A 32 3.18 1.83 -8.36
N PRO A 33 2.31 0.94 -7.84
CA PRO A 33 1.14 0.47 -8.57
C PRO A 33 0.32 1.61 -9.18
N ASN A 34 0.12 1.54 -10.50
CA ASN A 34 -0.53 2.52 -11.38
C ASN A 34 0.19 3.86 -11.60
N ALA A 35 1.27 4.19 -10.88
CA ALA A 35 1.97 5.47 -11.06
C ALA A 35 2.36 5.67 -12.53
N ASP A 36 2.24 6.91 -13.02
CA ASP A 36 2.66 7.31 -14.36
C ASP A 36 4.15 7.64 -14.45
N TRP A 37 4.84 7.59 -13.31
CA TRP A 37 6.27 7.79 -13.16
C TRP A 37 6.97 6.55 -12.59
N SER A 38 8.28 6.51 -12.79
CA SER A 38 9.19 5.48 -12.30
C SER A 38 10.57 6.08 -12.08
N VAL A 39 11.34 5.50 -11.18
CA VAL A 39 12.75 5.87 -10.96
C VAL A 39 13.66 4.75 -11.45
N SER A 40 14.87 5.09 -11.88
CA SER A 40 15.91 4.10 -12.19
C SER A 40 17.21 4.37 -11.44
N ALA A 41 17.89 3.32 -11.00
CA ALA A 41 19.19 3.36 -10.36
C ALA A 41 20.04 2.12 -10.66
N PRO A 42 21.38 2.21 -10.58
CA PRO A 42 22.27 1.05 -10.73
C PRO A 42 22.03 -0.10 -9.74
N THR A 43 21.54 0.19 -8.53
CA THR A 43 21.28 -0.82 -7.50
C THR A 43 19.83 -0.79 -7.02
N GLU A 44 19.36 -1.93 -6.48
CA GLU A 44 18.01 -2.04 -5.92
C GLU A 44 17.81 -1.08 -4.75
N GLU A 45 18.79 -1.01 -3.84
CA GLU A 45 18.79 -0.09 -2.70
C GLU A 45 18.68 1.38 -3.13
N GLU A 46 19.48 1.80 -4.12
CA GLU A 46 19.39 3.16 -4.66
C GLU A 46 18.06 3.43 -5.37
N ALA A 47 17.48 2.42 -6.01
CA ALA A 47 16.16 2.56 -6.63
C ALA A 47 15.08 2.75 -5.56
N HIS A 48 15.17 2.02 -4.43
CA HIS A 48 14.30 2.22 -3.27
C HIS A 48 14.41 3.63 -2.70
N ASP A 49 15.63 4.10 -2.45
CA ASP A 49 15.89 5.43 -1.90
C ASP A 49 15.36 6.53 -2.83
N LYS A 50 15.63 6.41 -4.13
CA LYS A 50 15.11 7.35 -5.13
C LYS A 50 13.59 7.32 -5.19
N LEU A 51 12.97 6.15 -5.13
CA LEU A 51 11.52 6.03 -5.21
C LEU A 51 10.85 6.74 -4.03
N GLY A 52 11.40 6.58 -2.82
CA GLY A 52 10.95 7.29 -1.63
C GLY A 52 11.17 8.81 -1.73
N ALA A 53 12.31 9.25 -2.25
CA ALA A 53 12.61 10.66 -2.44
C ALA A 53 11.67 11.32 -3.47
N GLU A 54 11.41 10.64 -4.58
CA GLU A 54 10.52 11.11 -5.64
C GLU A 54 9.08 11.26 -5.10
N PHE A 55 8.61 10.26 -4.35
CA PHE A 55 7.30 10.33 -3.68
C PHE A 55 7.19 11.56 -2.76
N ILE A 56 8.20 11.83 -1.94
CA ILE A 56 8.22 13.02 -1.07
C ILE A 56 8.25 14.32 -1.89
N GLN A 57 8.93 14.33 -3.04
CA GLN A 57 8.94 15.50 -3.92
C GLN A 57 7.57 15.79 -4.51
N HIS A 58 6.88 14.78 -5.04
CA HIS A 58 5.53 14.94 -5.57
C HIS A 58 4.55 15.43 -4.49
N GLN A 59 4.62 14.88 -3.27
CA GLN A 59 3.85 15.38 -2.13
C GLN A 59 4.12 16.86 -1.82
N ASN A 60 5.38 17.29 -1.83
CA ASN A 60 5.77 18.67 -1.51
C ASN A 60 5.48 19.66 -2.63
N ALA A 61 5.47 19.20 -3.89
CA ALA A 61 5.15 20.02 -5.06
C ALA A 61 3.66 20.42 -5.11
N GLY A 62 2.83 19.86 -4.23
CA GLY A 62 1.38 20.04 -4.26
C GLY A 62 0.75 19.38 -5.48
N GLU A 63 1.48 18.49 -6.15
CA GLU A 63 0.88 17.50 -7.03
C GLU A 63 -0.06 16.68 -6.15
N ASP A 64 -1.32 16.56 -6.56
CA ASP A 64 -2.41 15.99 -5.76
C ASP A 64 -2.28 14.47 -5.69
N ASP A 65 -1.12 14.01 -5.26
CA ASP A 65 -0.74 12.64 -4.99
C ASP A 65 -1.68 12.01 -3.97
N LEU A 66 -2.33 12.82 -3.13
CA LEU A 66 -3.41 12.35 -2.25
C LEU A 66 -4.71 12.11 -3.03
N ALA A 67 -5.12 12.95 -3.99
CA ALA A 67 -6.25 12.59 -4.86
C ALA A 67 -5.93 11.44 -5.82
N TYR A 68 -4.69 11.36 -6.30
CA TYR A 68 -4.21 10.22 -7.08
C TYR A 68 -4.19 8.94 -6.22
N ALA A 69 -3.62 9.00 -5.02
CA ALA A 69 -3.64 7.90 -4.05
C ALA A 69 -5.07 7.52 -3.65
N ASN A 70 -5.95 8.49 -3.39
CA ASN A 70 -7.36 8.24 -3.08
C ASN A 70 -8.06 7.54 -4.26
N ALA A 71 -7.85 7.99 -5.50
CA ALA A 71 -8.41 7.36 -6.68
C ALA A 71 -7.90 5.91 -6.85
N VAL A 72 -6.61 5.69 -6.61
CA VAL A 72 -5.97 4.36 -6.67
C VAL A 72 -6.48 3.46 -5.54
N MET A 73 -6.62 3.97 -4.32
CA MET A 73 -7.18 3.27 -3.15
C MET A 73 -8.66 2.90 -3.37
N LEU A 74 -9.49 3.84 -3.82
CA LEU A 74 -10.91 3.59 -4.17
C LEU A 74 -11.02 2.55 -5.29
N ARG A 75 -10.16 2.65 -6.30
CA ARG A 75 -10.09 1.66 -7.38
C ARG A 75 -9.74 0.29 -6.84
N HIS A 76 -8.75 0.19 -5.94
CA HIS A 76 -8.33 -1.06 -5.32
C HIS A 76 -9.45 -1.72 -4.49
N LEU A 77 -10.22 -0.93 -3.75
CA LEU A 77 -11.37 -1.44 -3.00
C LEU A 77 -12.43 -2.06 -3.92
N ARG A 78 -12.65 -1.49 -5.12
CA ARG A 78 -13.61 -1.99 -6.13
C ARG A 78 -13.05 -3.15 -6.98
N LYS A 79 -11.79 -3.06 -7.37
CA LYS A 79 -11.09 -4.03 -8.21
C LYS A 79 -9.66 -4.18 -7.68
N PRO A 80 -9.25 -5.38 -7.26
CA PRO A 80 -7.93 -5.58 -6.68
C PRO A 80 -6.83 -5.14 -7.64
N VAL A 81 -5.88 -4.39 -7.09
CA VAL A 81 -4.67 -3.91 -7.76
C VAL A 81 -3.51 -4.69 -7.16
N PRO A 82 -2.69 -5.41 -7.95
CA PRO A 82 -1.51 -6.10 -7.42
C PRO A 82 -0.56 -5.14 -6.71
N GLY A 83 0.09 -5.60 -5.63
CA GLY A 83 0.96 -4.74 -4.81
C GLY A 83 0.21 -3.71 -3.95
N MET A 84 -1.12 -3.79 -3.87
CA MET A 84 -1.89 -3.02 -2.90
C MET A 84 -2.63 -3.97 -1.98
N TYR A 85 -2.68 -3.61 -0.70
CA TYR A 85 -3.34 -4.38 0.34
C TYR A 85 -4.17 -3.46 1.21
N ALA A 86 -5.41 -3.83 1.49
CA ALA A 86 -6.29 -3.08 2.37
C ALA A 86 -6.60 -3.87 3.63
N MET A 87 -6.50 -3.20 4.77
CA MET A 87 -6.87 -3.72 6.08
C MET A 87 -7.87 -2.77 6.72
N ALA A 88 -8.81 -3.27 7.52
CA ALA A 88 -9.71 -2.41 8.29
C ALA A 88 -8.88 -1.46 9.17
N ASN A 89 -9.20 -0.17 9.13
CA ASN A 89 -8.43 0.85 9.85
C ASN A 89 -8.48 0.62 11.37
N GLU A 90 -9.59 0.11 11.90
CA GLU A 90 -9.70 -0.29 13.31
C GLU A 90 -8.65 -1.35 13.69
N LEU A 91 -8.48 -2.39 12.86
CA LEU A 91 -7.46 -3.41 13.08
C LEU A 91 -6.05 -2.84 12.94
N TYR A 92 -5.81 -1.98 11.96
CA TYR A 92 -4.53 -1.28 11.83
C TYR A 92 -4.15 -0.53 13.12
N LEU A 93 -5.10 0.21 13.70
CA LEU A 93 -4.88 0.94 14.94
C LEU A 93 -4.57 0.02 16.13
N GLU A 94 -5.14 -1.20 16.16
CA GLU A 94 -4.83 -2.21 17.17
C GLU A 94 -3.45 -2.85 17.00
N LEU A 95 -2.94 -2.91 15.76
CA LEU A 95 -1.68 -3.54 15.41
C LEU A 95 -0.53 -2.54 15.20
N LYS A 96 -0.78 -1.23 15.25
CA LYS A 96 0.17 -0.17 14.83
C LYS A 96 1.56 -0.23 15.49
N ASP A 97 1.66 -0.86 16.66
CA ASP A 97 2.90 -1.02 17.43
C ASP A 97 3.59 -2.38 17.21
N GLU A 98 3.02 -3.24 16.36
CA GLU A 98 3.63 -4.52 15.96
C GLU A 98 4.84 -4.28 15.03
N PRO A 99 5.80 -5.22 14.97
CA PRO A 99 6.94 -5.12 14.07
C PRO A 99 6.51 -4.99 12.60
N ARG A 100 7.31 -4.29 11.79
CA ARG A 100 6.98 -4.03 10.39
C ARG A 100 6.71 -5.31 9.59
N ALA A 101 7.51 -6.35 9.78
CA ALA A 101 7.33 -7.63 9.10
C ALA A 101 5.99 -8.30 9.46
N ASP A 102 5.54 -8.17 10.70
CA ASP A 102 4.24 -8.70 11.14
C ASP A 102 3.09 -7.84 10.59
N MET A 103 3.26 -6.53 10.53
CA MET A 103 2.30 -5.61 9.91
C MET A 103 2.13 -5.91 8.41
N ASP A 104 3.22 -6.11 7.67
CA ASP A 104 3.17 -6.45 6.24
C ASP A 104 2.45 -7.79 6.01
N ARG A 105 2.67 -8.79 6.90
CA ARG A 105 1.92 -10.05 6.88
C ARG A 105 0.43 -9.81 7.15
N ALA A 106 0.08 -9.02 8.17
CA ALA A 106 -1.30 -8.71 8.52
C ALA A 106 -2.05 -8.03 7.36
N PHE A 107 -1.41 -7.10 6.64
CA PHE A 107 -1.98 -6.50 5.43
C PHE A 107 -2.27 -7.54 4.34
N LYS A 108 -1.32 -8.46 4.08
CA LYS A 108 -1.48 -9.51 3.07
C LYS A 108 -2.60 -10.49 3.42
N GLU A 109 -2.73 -10.88 4.69
CA GLU A 109 -3.79 -11.75 5.18
C GLU A 109 -5.17 -11.05 5.20
N ALA A 110 -5.22 -9.79 5.63
CA ALA A 110 -6.42 -8.98 5.62
C ALA A 110 -6.97 -8.80 4.20
N GLU A 111 -6.09 -8.48 3.25
CA GLU A 111 -6.46 -8.34 1.84
C GLU A 111 -6.98 -9.67 1.29
N ALA A 112 -6.29 -10.79 1.54
CA ALA A 112 -6.73 -12.10 1.08
C ALA A 112 -8.14 -12.46 1.59
N LYS A 113 -8.46 -12.15 2.85
CA LYS A 113 -9.80 -12.31 3.41
C LYS A 113 -10.81 -11.36 2.78
N ARG A 114 -10.46 -10.07 2.63
CA ARG A 114 -11.31 -9.06 1.99
C ARG A 114 -11.75 -9.49 0.59
N LEU A 115 -10.83 -10.04 -0.20
CA LEU A 115 -11.10 -10.54 -1.55
C LEU A 115 -12.07 -11.73 -1.57
N ARG A 116 -12.19 -12.47 -0.47
CA ARG A 116 -13.19 -13.54 -0.28
C ARG A 116 -14.50 -13.05 0.35
N GLY A 117 -14.61 -11.76 0.69
CA GLY A 117 -15.73 -11.21 1.45
C GLY A 117 -15.72 -11.58 2.93
N GLU A 118 -14.56 -12.00 3.46
CA GLU A 118 -14.35 -12.34 4.87
C GLU A 118 -13.72 -11.18 5.63
N THR A 119 -14.02 -11.09 6.92
CA THR A 119 -13.34 -10.17 7.83
C THR A 119 -12.08 -10.82 8.41
N TYR A 120 -11.00 -10.06 8.49
CA TYR A 120 -9.80 -10.42 9.24
C TYR A 120 -9.78 -9.64 10.55
N THR A 121 -9.62 -10.33 11.67
CA THR A 121 -9.66 -9.74 13.02
C THR A 121 -8.31 -9.88 13.74
N LYS A 122 -8.18 -9.22 14.89
CA LYS A 122 -7.01 -9.40 15.76
C LYS A 122 -6.84 -10.84 16.24
N ASP A 123 -7.93 -11.55 16.51
CA ASP A 123 -7.87 -12.97 16.86
C ASP A 123 -7.38 -13.84 15.70
N ASP A 124 -7.71 -13.49 14.45
CA ASP A 124 -7.12 -14.16 13.28
C ASP A 124 -5.61 -13.93 13.21
N TYR A 125 -5.17 -12.68 13.42
CA TYR A 125 -3.74 -12.31 13.45
C TYR A 125 -2.96 -13.04 14.54
N LEU A 126 -3.50 -13.10 15.76
CA LEU A 126 -2.84 -13.80 16.86
C LEU A 126 -2.72 -15.31 16.56
N ARG A 127 -3.77 -15.92 16.00
CA ARG A 127 -3.74 -17.33 15.60
C ARG A 127 -2.73 -17.62 14.49
N SER A 128 -2.56 -16.72 13.51
CA SER A 128 -1.57 -16.93 12.43
C SER A 128 -0.13 -16.70 12.88
N ARG A 129 0.09 -15.93 13.96
CA ARG A 129 1.42 -15.72 14.55
C ARG A 129 1.90 -16.91 15.39
N GLU A 130 0.99 -17.70 15.95
CA GLU A 130 1.31 -18.83 16.85
C GLU A 130 1.49 -20.17 16.11
N GLY A 131 1.11 -20.27 14.83
CA GLY A 131 1.22 -21.48 14.00
C GLY A 131 2.42 -21.47 13.07
#